data_AF-A0A9P3GJ23-F1
#
_entry.id   AF-A0A9P3GJ23-F1
#
_cell.length_a   1.000
_cell.length_b   1.000
_cell.length_c   1.000
_cell.angle_alpha   90.00
_cell.angle_beta   90.00
_cell.angle_gamma   90.00
#
_symmetry.space_group_name_H-M   'P 1'
#
loop_
_entity.id
_entity.type
_entity.pdbx_description
1 polymer ?
#
loop_
_entity_poly.entity_id
_entity_poly.type
_entity_poly.pdbx_seq_one_letter_code
_entity_poly.pdbx_strand_id
1 'polypeptide(L)'
;MSLPTLPPAFAAELQALLQGLHDANATRFMTAAGLVILCYDHVLTFMDEVRLVWRAPPSFFKYAFIFNRYMVLSCLLVVAYEMCGFVGDAFSDLGCKRLLITCSILSLVSIAVGNILVLLRVITLWDRRPIIVRLMVAGFLISFTTQTVMMVIALTKFWPGLQWNSIAGMCITTLKTPFFSGVWAAPMLFEVLVLVSTILNALHRPSQAEQALTRSLHRDGITYFFAVTCFRILNLTLSIVARPSMIMVVVFFIWCMITTILNRALLRMRRIELANPEEKREPAGRTSPYMMHDSVVIVDMDAPPERSNRWLELNKFSPGSP
;
A
#
# COMPACT_ATOMS: atom_id res chain seq x y z
N MET A 1 -1.43 33.52 -51.95
CA MET A 1 -0.89 34.24 -50.78
C MET A 1 -0.27 33.19 -49.88
N SER A 2 1.03 32.91 -50.07
CA SER A 2 1.76 31.93 -49.26
C SER A 2 1.88 32.47 -47.83
N LEU A 3 1.43 31.68 -46.85
CA LEU A 3 1.69 31.98 -45.43
C LEU A 3 3.19 32.24 -45.25
N PRO A 4 3.60 33.28 -44.51
CA PRO A 4 5.00 33.48 -44.18
C PRO A 4 5.48 32.22 -43.45
N THR A 5 6.47 31.53 -44.02
CA THR A 5 7.13 30.41 -43.36
C THR A 5 7.79 30.94 -42.09
N LEU A 6 7.32 30.50 -40.93
CA LEU A 6 7.90 30.86 -39.64
C LEU A 6 9.41 30.58 -39.65
N PRO A 7 10.23 31.44 -39.02
CA PRO A 7 11.65 31.14 -38.85
C PRO A 7 11.82 29.77 -38.19
N PRO A 8 12.77 28.93 -38.66
CA PRO A 8 12.91 27.56 -38.19
C PRO A 8 13.15 27.46 -36.67
N ALA A 9 13.82 28.46 -36.07
CA ALA A 9 14.01 28.55 -34.62
C ALA A 9 12.68 28.72 -33.86
N PHE A 10 11.81 29.61 -34.33
CA PHE A 10 10.50 29.85 -33.72
C PHE A 10 9.57 28.64 -33.87
N ALA A 11 9.61 27.96 -35.02
CA ALA A 11 8.85 26.73 -35.24
C ALA A 11 9.27 25.62 -34.26
N ALA A 12 10.58 25.47 -34.02
CA ALA A 12 11.10 24.49 -33.07
C ALA A 12 10.69 24.78 -31.62
N GLU A 13 10.75 26.05 -31.19
CA GLU A 13 10.30 26.48 -29.86
C GLU A 13 8.80 26.24 -29.64
N LEU A 14 7.98 26.60 -30.63
CA LEU A 14 6.53 26.37 -30.57
C LEU A 14 6.22 24.87 -30.48
N GLN A 15 6.92 24.03 -31.24
CA GLN A 15 6.73 22.59 -31.21
C GLN A 15 7.12 21.99 -29.84
N ALA A 16 8.20 22.49 -29.23
CA ALA A 16 8.60 22.08 -27.88
C ALA A 16 7.55 22.47 -26.82
N LEU A 17 7.00 23.68 -26.92
CA LEU A 17 5.93 24.16 -26.03
C LEU A 17 4.66 23.30 -26.16
N LEU A 18 4.21 23.06 -27.39
CA LEU A 18 3.04 22.21 -27.67
C LEU A 18 3.22 20.80 -27.12
N GLN A 19 4.42 20.24 -27.27
CA GLN A 19 4.72 18.91 -26.73
C GLN A 19 4.73 18.91 -25.20
N GLY A 20 5.29 19.93 -24.55
CA GLY A 20 5.24 20.06 -23.10
C GLY A 20 3.81 20.14 -22.55
N LEU A 21 2.93 20.87 -23.23
CA LEU A 21 1.50 20.95 -22.87
C LEU A 21 0.77 19.61 -23.05
N HIS A 22 1.08 18.87 -24.12
CA HIS A 22 0.54 17.55 -24.33
C HIS A 22 0.96 16.58 -23.22
N ASP A 23 2.25 16.61 -22.84
CA ASP A 23 2.81 15.79 -21.77
C ASP A 23 2.20 16.15 -20.39
N ALA A 24 1.96 17.45 -20.14
CA ALA A 24 1.26 17.94 -18.95
C ALA A 24 -0.19 17.43 -18.89
N ASN A 25 -0.92 17.52 -20.00
CA ASN A 25 -2.30 17.02 -20.09
C ASN A 25 -2.38 15.50 -19.91
N ALA A 26 -1.41 14.75 -20.43
CA ALA A 26 -1.32 13.31 -20.17
C ALA A 26 -1.19 13.02 -18.67
N THR A 27 -0.34 13.75 -17.95
CA THR A 27 -0.17 13.63 -16.50
C THR A 27 -1.46 13.94 -15.74
N ARG A 28 -2.18 14.99 -16.16
CA ARG A 28 -3.48 15.38 -15.57
C ARG A 28 -4.52 14.29 -15.71
N PHE A 29 -4.76 13.81 -16.92
CA PHE A 29 -5.79 12.82 -17.18
C PHE A 29 -5.46 11.48 -16.52
N MET A 30 -4.20 11.06 -16.51
CA MET A 30 -3.78 9.85 -15.81
C MET A 30 -3.96 9.97 -14.30
N THR A 31 -3.61 11.11 -13.70
CA THR A 31 -3.83 11.37 -12.28
C THR A 31 -5.32 11.39 -11.95
N ALA A 32 -6.14 12.06 -12.77
CA ALA A 32 -7.59 12.11 -12.61
C ALA A 32 -8.23 10.71 -12.72
N ALA A 33 -7.82 9.90 -13.69
CA ALA A 33 -8.30 8.53 -13.85
C ALA A 33 -7.98 7.68 -12.62
N GLY A 34 -6.76 7.78 -12.10
CA GLY A 34 -6.36 7.08 -10.87
C GLY A 34 -7.18 7.52 -9.66
N LEU A 35 -7.37 8.83 -9.50
CA LEU A 35 -8.15 9.41 -8.40
C LEU A 35 -9.62 8.98 -8.47
N VAL A 36 -10.24 8.98 -9.66
CA VAL A 36 -11.62 8.51 -9.85
C VAL A 36 -11.74 7.04 -9.43
N ILE A 37 -10.81 6.18 -9.84
CA ILE A 37 -10.77 4.77 -9.43
C ILE A 37 -10.65 4.66 -7.91
N LEU A 38 -9.75 5.44 -7.29
CA LEU A 38 -9.54 5.42 -5.86
C LEU A 38 -10.77 5.89 -5.08
N CYS A 39 -11.40 6.99 -5.48
CA CYS A 39 -12.64 7.50 -4.88
C CYS A 39 -13.79 6.50 -5.03
N TYR A 40 -13.94 5.93 -6.22
CA TYR A 40 -14.96 4.91 -6.49
C TYR A 40 -14.73 3.66 -5.62
N ASP A 41 -13.48 3.22 -5.45
CA ASP A 41 -13.13 2.14 -4.54
C ASP A 41 -13.48 2.47 -3.09
N HIS A 42 -13.21 3.69 -2.64
CA HIS A 42 -13.57 4.12 -1.29
C HIS A 42 -15.06 3.97 -1.04
N VAL A 43 -15.90 4.46 -1.97
CA VAL A 43 -17.36 4.37 -1.86
C VAL A 43 -17.82 2.92 -1.86
N LEU A 44 -17.34 2.10 -2.80
CA LEU A 44 -17.74 0.70 -2.91
C LEU A 44 -17.40 -0.13 -1.67
N THR A 45 -16.24 0.13 -1.06
CA THR A 45 -15.72 -0.68 0.04
C THR A 45 -16.01 -0.08 1.42
N PHE A 46 -16.64 1.09 1.50
CA PHE A 46 -16.92 1.78 2.77
C PHE A 46 -17.74 0.92 3.74
N MET A 47 -18.79 0.25 3.26
CA MET A 47 -19.63 -0.60 4.13
C MET A 47 -18.85 -1.79 4.69
N ASP A 48 -17.99 -2.39 3.87
CA ASP A 48 -17.10 -3.47 4.31
C ASP A 48 -16.07 -2.96 5.31
N GLU A 49 -15.52 -1.77 5.07
CA GLU A 49 -14.58 -1.11 5.96
C GLU A 49 -15.17 -0.89 7.36
N VAL A 50 -16.38 -0.33 7.44
CA VAL A 50 -17.08 -0.09 8.72
C VAL A 50 -17.30 -1.41 9.46
N ARG A 51 -17.72 -2.46 8.75
CA ARG A 51 -18.00 -3.78 9.35
C ARG A 51 -16.74 -4.51 9.80
N LEU A 52 -15.68 -4.52 8.97
CA LEU A 52 -14.51 -5.38 9.14
C LEU A 52 -13.37 -4.70 9.91
N VAL A 53 -13.26 -3.37 9.85
CA VAL A 53 -12.12 -2.61 10.39
C VAL A 53 -12.56 -1.68 11.52
N TRP A 54 -13.62 -0.88 11.35
CA TRP A 54 -14.01 0.10 12.36
C TRP A 54 -14.51 -0.56 13.64
N ARG A 55 -15.30 -1.62 13.51
CA ARG A 55 -15.81 -2.43 14.64
C ARG A 55 -14.77 -3.38 15.24
N ALA A 56 -13.62 -3.57 14.58
CA ALA A 56 -12.57 -4.43 15.11
C ALA A 56 -11.92 -3.82 16.36
N PRO A 57 -11.39 -4.64 17.29
CA PRO A 57 -10.65 -4.14 18.45
C PRO A 57 -9.43 -3.30 18.00
N PRO A 58 -8.98 -2.36 18.84
CA PRO A 58 -7.83 -1.54 18.54
C PRO A 58 -6.59 -2.42 18.29
N SER A 59 -5.94 -2.21 17.16
CA SER A 59 -4.74 -2.95 16.76
C SER A 59 -3.91 -2.08 15.82
N PHE A 60 -2.61 -2.37 15.72
CA PHE A 60 -1.72 -1.70 14.77
C PHE A 60 -2.28 -1.78 13.34
N PHE A 61 -2.75 -2.96 12.92
CA PHE A 61 -3.35 -3.18 11.60
C PHE A 61 -4.52 -2.24 11.31
N LYS A 62 -5.45 -2.09 12.28
CA LYS A 62 -6.63 -1.22 12.15
C LYS A 62 -6.22 0.22 11.87
N TYR A 63 -5.34 0.77 12.70
CA TYR A 63 -4.93 2.17 12.56
C TYR A 63 -4.06 2.40 11.33
N ALA A 64 -3.13 1.48 11.02
CA ALA A 64 -2.29 1.57 9.85
C ALA A 64 -3.11 1.54 8.54
N PHE A 65 -4.12 0.67 8.46
CA PHE A 65 -5.04 0.60 7.33
C PHE A 65 -5.82 1.92 7.15
N ILE A 66 -6.50 2.38 8.21
CA ILE A 66 -7.33 3.60 8.16
C ILE A 66 -6.44 4.79 7.80
N PHE A 67 -5.32 4.97 8.49
CA PHE A 67 -4.39 6.05 8.24
C PHE A 67 -3.91 6.07 6.79
N ASN A 68 -3.38 4.96 6.27
CA ASN A 68 -2.87 4.91 4.91
C ASN A 68 -3.96 5.22 3.88
N ARG A 69 -5.15 4.65 4.07
CA ARG A 69 -6.28 4.80 3.14
C ARG A 69 -6.72 6.25 2.99
N TYR A 70 -7.01 6.94 4.10
CA TYR A 70 -7.49 8.32 4.05
C TYR A 70 -6.38 9.33 3.77
N MET A 71 -5.16 9.08 4.25
CA MET A 71 -4.00 9.95 3.99
C MET A 71 -3.68 9.99 2.49
N VAL A 72 -3.63 8.82 1.83
CA VAL A 72 -3.35 8.75 0.38
C VAL A 72 -4.43 9.45 -0.43
N LEU A 73 -5.72 9.21 -0.11
CA LEU A 73 -6.82 9.91 -0.77
C LEU A 73 -6.71 11.43 -0.63
N SER A 74 -6.44 11.92 0.58
CA SER A 74 -6.30 13.35 0.85
C SER A 74 -5.14 13.96 0.08
N CYS A 75 -3.97 13.29 0.07
CA CYS A 75 -2.81 13.75 -0.67
C CYS A 75 -3.09 13.84 -2.18
N LEU A 76 -3.76 12.84 -2.75
CA LEU A 76 -4.04 12.79 -4.19
C LEU A 76 -5.12 13.80 -4.61
N LEU A 77 -6.06 14.15 -3.72
CA LEU A 77 -6.98 15.26 -3.95
C LEU A 77 -6.24 16.60 -4.06
N VAL A 78 -5.26 16.84 -3.18
CA VAL A 78 -4.42 18.06 -3.24
C VAL A 78 -3.58 18.09 -4.52
N VAL A 79 -2.99 16.96 -4.92
CA VAL A 79 -2.26 16.85 -6.19
C VAL A 79 -3.18 17.12 -7.37
N ALA A 80 -4.39 16.54 -7.39
CA ALA A 80 -5.34 16.79 -8.47
C ALA A 80 -5.79 18.25 -8.52
N TYR A 81 -6.00 18.90 -7.37
CA TYR A 81 -6.31 20.32 -7.27
C TYR A 81 -5.21 21.18 -7.88
N GLU A 82 -3.94 20.92 -7.54
CA GLU A 82 -2.81 21.66 -8.09
C GLU A 82 -2.65 21.43 -9.59
N MET A 83 -2.78 20.19 -10.05
CA MET A 83 -2.54 19.85 -11.45
C MET A 83 -3.69 20.22 -12.39
N CYS A 84 -4.88 20.52 -11.90
CA CYS A 84 -6.09 20.58 -12.75
C CYS A 84 -6.07 21.66 -13.84
N GLY A 85 -5.31 22.74 -13.66
CA GLY A 85 -5.12 23.80 -14.66
C GLY A 85 -6.30 24.73 -14.89
N PHE A 86 -7.42 24.55 -14.18
CA PHE A 86 -8.60 25.42 -14.25
C PHE A 86 -8.90 26.15 -12.93
N VAL A 87 -8.05 25.97 -11.92
CA VAL A 87 -8.05 26.78 -10.69
C VAL A 87 -7.33 28.09 -10.99
N GLY A 88 -7.98 29.22 -10.70
CA GLY A 88 -7.43 30.56 -10.96
C GLY A 88 -6.24 30.95 -10.06
N ASP A 89 -5.95 30.15 -9.04
CA ASP A 89 -4.84 30.39 -8.12
C ASP A 89 -3.51 29.92 -8.73
N ALA A 90 -2.60 30.85 -8.98
CA ALA A 90 -1.23 30.51 -9.32
C ALA A 90 -0.48 30.04 -8.07
N PHE A 91 0.14 28.85 -8.13
CA PHE A 91 1.07 28.45 -7.08
C PHE A 91 2.38 29.24 -7.21
N SER A 92 3.03 29.52 -6.07
CA SER A 92 4.41 29.98 -6.08
C SER A 92 5.37 28.82 -6.33
N ASP A 93 6.57 29.10 -6.85
CA ASP A 93 7.64 28.08 -6.99
C ASP A 93 7.94 27.38 -5.65
N LEU A 94 7.90 28.14 -4.56
CA LEU A 94 8.06 27.59 -3.22
C LEU A 94 6.86 26.71 -2.80
N GLY A 95 5.66 27.04 -3.27
CA GLY A 95 4.47 26.19 -3.16
C GLY A 95 4.67 24.85 -3.86
N CYS A 96 5.14 24.85 -5.11
CA CYS A 96 5.46 23.63 -5.86
C CYS A 96 6.50 22.76 -5.14
N LYS A 97 7.56 23.40 -4.62
CA LYS A 97 8.62 22.73 -3.83
C LYS A 97 8.08 22.07 -2.57
N ARG A 98 7.27 22.79 -1.80
CA ARG A 98 6.64 22.25 -0.60
C ARG A 98 5.71 21.09 -0.93
N LEU A 99 4.86 21.23 -1.94
CA LEU A 99 3.94 20.19 -2.37
C LEU A 99 4.69 18.92 -2.75
N LEU A 100 5.69 19.00 -3.63
CA LEU A 100 6.43 17.82 -4.06
C LEU A 100 7.15 17.12 -2.89
N ILE A 101 7.75 17.87 -1.97
CA ILE A 101 8.39 17.29 -0.78
C ILE A 101 7.35 16.60 0.11
N THR A 102 6.23 17.27 0.40
CA THR A 102 5.16 16.71 1.24
C THR A 102 4.59 15.45 0.61
N CYS A 103 4.25 15.46 -0.68
CA CYS A 103 3.79 14.28 -1.40
C CYS A 103 4.83 13.15 -1.36
N SER A 104 6.12 13.48 -1.51
CA SER A 104 7.20 12.50 -1.47
C SER A 104 7.30 11.83 -0.10
N ILE A 105 7.24 12.59 1.00
CA ILE A 105 7.24 12.07 2.37
C ILE A 105 6.01 11.21 2.62
N LEU A 106 4.81 11.69 2.26
CA LEU A 106 3.57 10.94 2.42
C LEU A 106 3.58 9.64 1.60
N SER A 107 4.18 9.65 0.40
CA SER A 107 4.35 8.45 -0.40
C SER A 107 5.31 7.44 0.23
N LEU A 108 6.42 7.88 0.83
CA LEU A 108 7.34 7.01 1.57
C LEU A 108 6.64 6.34 2.76
N VAL A 109 5.87 7.11 3.53
CA VAL A 109 5.08 6.59 4.65
C VAL A 109 4.04 5.59 4.16
N SER A 110 3.32 5.90 3.08
CA SER A 110 2.32 5.00 2.49
C SER A 110 2.93 3.65 2.07
N ILE A 111 4.06 3.70 1.36
CA ILE A 111 4.79 2.51 0.91
C ILE A 111 5.32 1.72 2.10
N ALA A 112 5.87 2.38 3.12
CA ALA A 112 6.34 1.72 4.33
C ALA A 112 5.20 0.98 5.04
N VAL A 113 4.05 1.63 5.23
CA VAL A 113 2.87 0.99 5.84
C VAL A 113 2.42 -0.21 5.02
N GLY A 114 2.29 -0.08 3.69
CA GLY A 114 1.92 -1.19 2.81
C GLY A 114 2.89 -2.37 2.93
N ASN A 115 4.19 -2.10 2.88
CA ASN A 115 5.23 -3.12 2.99
C ASN A 115 5.27 -3.79 4.38
N ILE A 116 5.03 -3.06 5.46
CA ILE A 116 4.92 -3.62 6.81
C ILE A 116 3.72 -4.56 6.91
N LEU A 117 2.54 -4.14 6.42
CA LEU A 117 1.32 -4.96 6.45
C LEU A 117 1.51 -6.27 5.67
N VAL A 118 2.16 -6.17 4.52
CA VAL A 118 2.57 -7.31 3.70
C VAL A 118 3.57 -8.22 4.44
N LEU A 119 4.61 -7.64 5.03
CA LEU A 119 5.66 -8.36 5.76
C LEU A 119 5.07 -9.18 6.90
N LEU A 120 4.17 -8.59 7.70
CA LEU A 120 3.50 -9.26 8.80
C LEU A 120 2.73 -10.50 8.34
N ARG A 121 2.14 -10.42 7.15
CA ARG A 121 1.40 -11.52 6.54
C ARG A 121 2.31 -12.65 6.09
N VAL A 122 3.42 -12.36 5.42
CA VAL A 122 4.39 -13.38 5.01
C VAL A 122 5.00 -14.07 6.23
N ILE A 123 5.31 -13.32 7.29
CA ILE A 123 5.80 -13.89 8.54
C ILE A 123 4.79 -14.87 9.14
N THR A 124 3.50 -14.54 9.09
CA THR A 124 2.43 -15.41 9.58
C THR A 124 2.30 -16.67 8.70
N LEU A 125 2.41 -16.52 7.37
CA LEU A 125 2.36 -17.62 6.41
C LEU A 125 3.47 -18.68 6.62
N TRP A 126 4.61 -18.26 7.15
CA TRP A 126 5.73 -19.13 7.49
C TRP A 126 5.75 -19.55 8.97
N ASP A 127 4.61 -19.49 9.68
CA ASP A 127 4.50 -19.82 11.11
C ASP A 127 5.53 -19.11 12.00
N ARG A 128 5.89 -17.87 11.64
CA ARG A 128 6.91 -17.06 12.34
C ARG A 128 8.29 -17.73 12.43
N ARG A 129 8.68 -18.58 11.47
CA ARG A 129 10.02 -19.15 11.41
C ARG A 129 11.10 -18.05 11.52
N PRO A 130 12.06 -18.14 12.46
CA PRO A 130 12.96 -17.04 12.80
C PRO A 130 13.92 -16.67 11.65
N ILE A 131 14.18 -17.60 10.74
CA ILE A 131 14.99 -17.35 9.54
C ILE A 131 14.21 -16.42 8.58
N ILE A 132 12.94 -16.71 8.33
CA ILE A 132 12.09 -15.90 7.44
C ILE A 132 11.82 -14.53 8.05
N VAL A 133 11.59 -14.45 9.36
CA VAL A 133 11.43 -13.16 10.07
C VAL A 133 12.66 -12.28 9.88
N ARG A 134 13.86 -12.82 10.15
CA ARG A 134 15.12 -12.08 9.98
C ARG A 134 15.32 -11.64 8.53
N LEU A 135 15.06 -12.53 7.56
CA LEU A 135 15.18 -12.23 6.14
C LEU A 135 14.22 -11.10 5.71
N MET A 136 12.94 -11.17 6.10
CA MET A 136 11.93 -10.18 5.72
C MET A 136 12.21 -8.82 6.36
N VAL A 137 12.57 -8.79 7.65
CA VAL A 137 12.91 -7.54 8.35
C VAL A 137 14.16 -6.92 7.75
N ALA A 138 15.22 -7.70 7.51
CA ALA A 138 16.44 -7.19 6.88
C ALA A 138 16.17 -6.66 5.47
N GLY A 139 15.42 -7.40 4.65
CA GLY A 139 15.03 -6.99 3.31
C GLY A 139 14.22 -5.68 3.31
N PHE A 140 13.27 -5.54 4.23
CA PHE A 140 12.49 -4.32 4.40
C PHE A 140 13.37 -3.13 4.79
N LEU A 141 14.23 -3.28 5.80
CA LEU A 141 15.09 -2.20 6.29
C LEU A 141 16.07 -1.73 5.20
N ILE A 142 16.70 -2.66 4.48
CA ILE A 142 17.61 -2.33 3.37
C ILE A 142 16.83 -1.58 2.29
N SER A 143 15.72 -2.15 1.82
CA SER A 143 14.90 -1.57 0.76
C SER A 143 14.38 -0.18 1.11
N PHE A 144 13.82 0.00 2.32
CA PHE A 144 13.26 1.26 2.78
C PHE A 144 14.35 2.33 2.96
N THR A 145 15.51 1.95 3.50
CA THR A 145 16.65 2.86 3.66
C THR A 145 17.17 3.31 2.29
N THR A 146 17.39 2.38 1.37
CA THR A 146 17.82 2.70 0.00
C THR A 146 16.81 3.59 -0.70
N GLN A 147 15.51 3.29 -0.60
CA GLN A 147 14.45 4.11 -1.19
C GLN A 147 14.47 5.54 -0.63
N THR A 148 14.62 5.69 0.68
CA THR A 148 14.64 6.99 1.36
C THR A 148 15.86 7.81 0.91
N VAL A 149 17.05 7.20 0.88
CA VAL A 149 18.28 7.87 0.41
C VAL A 149 18.15 8.30 -1.04
N MET A 150 17.66 7.43 -1.93
CA MET A 150 17.44 7.75 -3.33
C MET A 150 16.42 8.89 -3.50
N MET A 151 15.35 8.90 -2.72
CA MET A 151 14.34 9.96 -2.74
C MET A 151 14.92 11.31 -2.30
N VAL A 152 15.69 11.33 -1.20
CA VAL A 152 16.33 12.57 -0.72
C VAL A 152 17.26 13.12 -1.79
N ILE A 153 18.14 12.29 -2.37
CA ILE A 153 19.04 12.72 -3.44
C ILE A 153 18.25 13.22 -4.65
N ALA A 154 17.21 12.49 -5.09
CA ALA A 154 16.38 12.92 -6.21
C ALA A 154 15.72 14.29 -5.98
N LEU A 155 15.14 14.52 -4.80
CA LEU A 155 14.53 15.80 -4.43
C LEU A 155 15.55 16.95 -4.43
N THR A 156 16.77 16.74 -3.92
CA THR A 156 17.81 17.78 -3.96
C THR A 156 18.21 18.14 -5.40
N LYS A 157 18.19 17.17 -6.32
CA LYS A 157 18.50 17.39 -7.74
C LYS A 157 17.34 18.02 -8.50
N PHE A 158 16.09 17.76 -8.11
CA PHE A 158 14.92 18.41 -8.69
C PHE A 158 14.70 19.83 -8.17
N TRP A 159 15.17 20.15 -6.97
CA TRP A 159 14.94 21.44 -6.31
C TRP A 159 15.15 22.68 -7.20
N PRO A 160 16.24 22.83 -7.96
CA PRO A 160 16.43 24.00 -8.82
C PRO A 160 15.54 24.01 -10.07
N GLY A 161 15.00 22.87 -10.50
CA GLY A 161 14.18 22.74 -11.71
C GLY A 161 12.67 22.76 -11.47
N LEU A 162 12.23 22.83 -10.21
CA LEU A 162 10.84 22.78 -9.81
C LEU A 162 10.25 24.18 -9.68
N GLN A 163 9.28 24.49 -10.52
CA GLN A 163 8.68 25.82 -10.65
C GLN A 163 7.23 25.73 -11.10
N TRP A 164 6.47 26.80 -10.84
CA TRP A 164 5.13 26.95 -11.38
C TRP A 164 5.20 27.35 -12.85
N ASN A 165 4.41 26.70 -13.70
CA ASN A 165 4.26 27.10 -15.09
C ASN A 165 2.84 27.61 -15.32
N SER A 166 2.70 28.89 -15.64
CA SER A 166 1.40 29.54 -15.86
C SER A 166 0.70 29.10 -17.15
N ILE A 167 1.45 28.69 -18.17
CA ILE A 167 0.90 28.24 -19.45
C ILE A 167 0.33 26.83 -19.30
N ALA A 168 1.07 25.95 -18.64
CA ALA A 168 0.57 24.64 -18.27
C ALA A 168 -0.57 24.80 -17.26
N GLY A 169 -0.41 25.62 -16.22
CA GLY A 169 -1.30 25.73 -15.07
C GLY A 169 -1.03 24.63 -14.03
N MET A 170 0.25 24.29 -13.83
CA MET A 170 0.71 23.30 -12.86
C MET A 170 2.21 23.45 -12.57
N CYS A 171 2.65 22.83 -11.50
CA CYS A 171 4.04 22.63 -11.12
C CYS A 171 4.71 21.65 -12.07
N ILE A 172 5.85 22.06 -12.63
CA ILE A 172 6.63 21.24 -13.57
C ILE A 172 8.06 21.05 -13.05
N THR A 173 8.69 19.96 -13.48
CA THR A 173 10.14 19.76 -13.32
C THR A 173 10.81 19.83 -14.68
N THR A 174 11.83 20.68 -14.81
CA THR A 174 12.65 20.78 -16.03
C THR A 174 13.87 19.85 -15.99
N LEU A 175 14.13 19.23 -14.84
CA LEU A 175 15.29 18.39 -14.61
C LEU A 175 14.90 16.91 -14.49
N LYS A 176 15.82 16.05 -14.93
CA LYS A 176 15.76 14.59 -14.76
C LYS A 176 16.99 14.12 -14.00
N THR A 177 16.82 13.12 -13.15
CA THR A 177 17.92 12.53 -12.38
C THR A 177 17.79 11.01 -12.32
N PRO A 178 18.90 10.25 -12.51
CA PRO A 178 18.86 8.79 -12.43
C PRO A 178 18.55 8.30 -11.01
N PHE A 179 18.77 9.10 -9.96
CA PHE A 179 18.41 8.72 -8.60
C PHE A 179 16.90 8.51 -8.42
N PHE A 180 16.07 9.14 -9.28
CA PHE A 180 14.63 8.96 -9.24
C PHE A 180 14.20 7.54 -9.68
N SER A 181 14.94 6.88 -10.58
CA SER A 181 14.64 5.47 -10.91
C SER A 181 14.98 4.54 -9.74
N GLY A 182 16.01 4.87 -8.96
CA GLY A 182 16.37 4.17 -7.73
C GLY A 182 15.26 4.16 -6.68
N VAL A 183 14.41 5.20 -6.63
CA VAL A 183 13.24 5.28 -5.74
C VAL A 183 12.24 4.15 -6.01
N TRP A 184 12.11 3.72 -7.27
CA TRP A 184 11.17 2.67 -7.67
C TRP A 184 11.81 1.28 -7.65
N ALA A 185 13.10 1.19 -7.98
CA ALA A 185 13.84 -0.06 -7.97
C ALA A 185 14.00 -0.65 -6.56
N ALA A 186 14.25 0.18 -5.55
CA ALA A 186 14.47 -0.26 -4.17
C ALA A 186 13.28 -1.05 -3.56
N PRO A 187 12.04 -0.54 -3.55
CA PRO A 187 10.88 -1.29 -3.04
C PRO A 187 10.53 -2.51 -3.91
N MET A 188 10.78 -2.44 -5.23
CA MET A 188 10.52 -3.56 -6.14
C MET A 188 11.32 -4.82 -5.75
N LEU A 189 12.59 -4.68 -5.34
CA LEU A 189 13.40 -5.81 -4.89
C LEU A 189 12.79 -6.52 -3.66
N PHE A 190 12.25 -5.76 -2.72
CA PHE A 190 11.58 -6.31 -1.54
C PHE A 190 10.26 -7.00 -1.90
N GLU A 191 9.48 -6.41 -2.81
CA GLU A 191 8.25 -7.02 -3.30
C GLU A 191 8.50 -8.36 -4.01
N VAL A 192 9.57 -8.44 -4.82
CA VAL A 192 10.00 -9.69 -5.47
C VAL A 192 10.41 -10.73 -4.42
N LEU A 193 11.17 -10.35 -3.40
CA LEU A 193 11.53 -11.24 -2.29
C LEU A 193 10.29 -11.81 -1.60
N VAL A 194 9.30 -10.96 -1.34
CA VAL A 194 8.02 -11.35 -0.74
C VAL A 194 7.22 -12.28 -1.65
N LEU A 195 7.12 -11.96 -2.94
CA LEU A 195 6.41 -12.77 -3.93
C LEU A 195 7.03 -14.17 -4.03
N VAL A 196 8.36 -14.24 -4.18
CA VAL A 196 9.11 -15.51 -4.24
C VAL A 196 8.90 -16.30 -2.95
N SER A 197 9.01 -15.67 -1.78
CA SER A 197 8.76 -16.33 -0.50
C SER A 197 7.33 -16.89 -0.39
N THR A 198 6.34 -16.16 -0.90
CA THR A 198 4.93 -16.59 -0.91
C THR A 198 4.71 -17.77 -1.85
N ILE A 199 5.35 -17.78 -3.02
CA ILE A 199 5.29 -18.89 -3.99
C ILE A 199 6.00 -20.13 -3.43
N LEU A 200 7.20 -19.98 -2.88
CA LEU A 200 7.94 -21.10 -2.28
C LEU A 200 7.18 -21.74 -1.14
N ASN A 201 6.49 -20.96 -0.31
CA ASN A 201 5.63 -21.48 0.73
C ASN A 201 4.47 -22.31 0.14
N ALA A 202 3.81 -21.79 -0.90
CA ALA A 202 2.72 -22.47 -1.59
C ALA A 202 3.15 -23.82 -2.21
N LEU A 203 4.36 -23.87 -2.78
CA LEU A 203 4.93 -25.09 -3.38
C LEU A 203 5.41 -26.10 -2.34
N HIS A 204 5.92 -25.63 -1.19
CA HIS A 204 6.47 -26.51 -0.15
C HIS A 204 5.39 -27.16 0.73
N ARG A 205 4.20 -26.56 0.84
CA ARG A 205 3.09 -27.09 1.65
C ARG A 205 1.81 -27.35 0.83
N PRO A 206 1.85 -28.24 -0.17
CA PRO A 206 0.67 -28.53 -0.99
C PRO A 206 -0.42 -29.32 -0.24
N SER A 207 -0.08 -30.07 0.83
CA SER A 207 -0.98 -31.03 1.48
C SER A 207 -1.66 -30.55 2.78
N GLN A 208 -1.52 -29.27 3.18
CA GLN A 208 -2.41 -28.63 4.17
C GLN A 208 -3.43 -27.68 3.50
N ALA A 209 -3.75 -27.98 2.24
CA ALA A 209 -4.76 -27.32 1.43
C ALA A 209 -6.22 -27.59 1.89
N GLU A 210 -6.44 -28.21 3.05
CA GLU A 210 -7.77 -28.44 3.63
C GLU A 210 -8.38 -27.19 4.27
N GLN A 211 -7.61 -26.15 4.56
CA GLN A 211 -8.15 -24.88 5.05
C GLN A 211 -8.38 -23.90 3.90
N ALA A 212 -9.65 -23.54 3.69
CA ALA A 212 -10.07 -22.52 2.74
C ALA A 212 -9.31 -21.18 2.93
N LEU A 213 -8.89 -20.87 4.16
CA LEU A 213 -8.12 -19.68 4.52
C LEU A 213 -6.75 -19.66 3.82
N THR A 214 -5.92 -20.70 3.99
CA THR A 214 -4.57 -20.77 3.40
C THR A 214 -4.59 -20.75 1.87
N ARG A 215 -5.53 -21.47 1.25
CA ARG A 215 -5.69 -21.49 -0.21
C ARG A 215 -6.09 -20.12 -0.77
N SER A 216 -7.03 -19.42 -0.12
CA SER A 216 -7.41 -18.07 -0.53
C SER A 216 -6.28 -17.08 -0.26
N LEU A 217 -5.55 -17.22 0.85
CA LEU A 217 -4.40 -16.39 1.18
C LEU A 217 -3.31 -16.47 0.09
N HIS A 218 -2.98 -17.67 -0.38
CA HIS A 218 -2.02 -17.84 -1.48
C HIS A 218 -2.52 -17.25 -2.79
N ARG A 219 -3.75 -17.57 -3.21
CA ARG A 219 -4.29 -17.08 -4.50
C ARG A 219 -4.42 -15.56 -4.50
N ASP A 220 -5.06 -15.00 -3.48
CA ASP A 220 -5.29 -13.55 -3.39
C ASP A 220 -3.97 -12.80 -3.12
N GLY A 221 -3.04 -13.41 -2.37
CA GLY A 221 -1.70 -12.85 -2.13
C GLY A 221 -0.87 -12.78 -3.41
N ILE A 222 -0.80 -13.87 -4.19
CA ILE A 222 -0.04 -13.91 -5.44
C ILE A 222 -0.59 -12.89 -6.44
N THR A 223 -1.91 -12.82 -6.63
CA THR A 223 -2.51 -11.83 -7.54
C THR A 223 -2.20 -10.39 -7.11
N TYR A 224 -2.28 -10.10 -5.81
CA TYR A 224 -1.91 -8.80 -5.26
C TYR A 224 -0.44 -8.45 -5.56
N PHE A 225 0.50 -9.32 -5.19
CA PHE A 225 1.93 -9.06 -5.35
C PHE A 225 2.31 -8.93 -6.82
N PHE A 226 1.77 -9.80 -7.67
CA PHE A 226 1.99 -9.74 -9.11
C PHE A 226 1.51 -8.41 -9.69
N ALA A 227 0.28 -7.98 -9.38
CA ALA A 227 -0.26 -6.72 -9.89
C ALA A 227 0.58 -5.51 -9.45
N VAL A 228 0.98 -5.46 -8.17
CA VAL A 228 1.83 -4.37 -7.65
C VAL A 228 3.20 -4.37 -8.34
N THR A 229 3.82 -5.54 -8.50
CA THR A 229 5.10 -5.67 -9.22
C THR A 229 4.98 -5.19 -10.67
N CYS A 230 3.90 -5.50 -11.39
CA CYS A 230 3.67 -4.99 -12.74
C CYS A 230 3.58 -3.46 -12.78
N PHE A 231 2.83 -2.85 -11.85
CA PHE A 231 2.77 -1.38 -11.76
C PHE A 231 4.12 -0.76 -11.40
N ARG A 232 4.92 -1.40 -10.52
CA ARG A 232 6.27 -0.93 -10.20
C ARG A 232 7.22 -1.01 -11.39
N ILE A 233 7.17 -2.11 -12.16
CA ILE A 233 7.95 -2.26 -13.38
C ILE A 233 7.59 -1.14 -14.36
N LEU A 234 6.29 -0.87 -14.57
CA LEU A 234 5.84 0.22 -15.43
C LEU A 234 6.43 1.58 -14.99
N ASN A 235 6.38 1.89 -13.69
CA ASN A 235 6.93 3.15 -13.17
C ASN A 235 8.46 3.22 -13.34
N LEU A 236 9.14 2.11 -13.07
CA LEU A 236 10.60 2.01 -13.22
C LEU A 236 11.01 2.21 -14.68
N THR A 237 10.37 1.52 -15.62
CA THR A 237 10.64 1.67 -17.06
C THR A 237 10.42 3.10 -17.52
N LEU A 238 9.31 3.73 -17.12
CA LEU A 238 9.05 5.13 -17.47
C LEU A 238 10.05 6.09 -16.82
N SER A 239 10.46 5.86 -15.58
CA SER A 239 11.48 6.71 -14.93
C SER A 239 12.85 6.69 -15.66
N ILE A 240 13.17 5.58 -16.34
CA ILE A 240 14.41 5.42 -17.09
C ILE A 240 14.27 5.98 -18.51
N VAL A 241 13.23 5.59 -19.24
CA VAL A 241 13.10 5.85 -20.68
C VAL A 241 12.42 7.19 -20.98
N ALA A 242 11.49 7.64 -20.13
CA ALA A 242 10.69 8.81 -20.42
C ALA A 242 11.50 10.11 -20.39
N ARG A 243 11.05 11.09 -21.18
CA ARG A 243 11.56 12.47 -21.14
C ARG A 243 11.20 13.13 -19.80
N PRO A 244 11.89 14.20 -19.38
CA PRO A 244 11.64 14.85 -18.09
C PRO A 244 10.17 15.26 -17.87
N SER A 245 9.50 15.78 -18.90
CA SER A 245 8.08 16.18 -18.88
C SER A 245 7.12 15.03 -18.60
N MET A 246 7.50 13.80 -18.96
CA MET A 246 6.65 12.60 -18.83
C MET A 246 6.93 11.80 -17.54
N ILE A 247 7.90 12.23 -16.72
CA ILE A 247 8.37 11.44 -15.58
C ILE A 247 7.30 11.24 -14.50
N MET A 248 6.33 12.15 -14.43
CA MET A 248 5.24 12.12 -13.45
C MET A 248 3.93 11.53 -13.99
N VAL A 249 3.85 11.19 -15.29
CA VAL A 249 2.60 10.82 -15.98
C VAL A 249 1.83 9.73 -15.25
N VAL A 250 2.54 8.69 -14.81
CA VAL A 250 1.92 7.52 -14.18
C VAL A 250 2.12 7.46 -12.67
N VAL A 251 2.93 8.34 -12.08
CA VAL A 251 3.37 8.19 -10.68
C VAL A 251 2.17 8.23 -9.73
N PHE A 252 1.31 9.23 -9.87
CA PHE A 252 0.11 9.37 -9.04
C PHE A 252 -0.96 8.34 -9.38
N PHE A 253 -1.13 8.01 -10.67
CA PHE A 253 -2.01 6.92 -11.10
C PHE A 253 -1.62 5.59 -10.43
N ILE A 254 -0.34 5.24 -10.46
CA ILE A 254 0.19 4.02 -9.85
C ILE A 254 0.02 4.04 -8.34
N TRP A 255 0.22 5.19 -7.69
CA TRP A 255 -0.05 5.31 -6.25
C TRP A 255 -1.53 5.06 -5.91
N CYS A 256 -2.47 5.57 -6.73
CA CYS A 256 -3.90 5.26 -6.61
C CYS A 256 -4.16 3.75 -6.75
N MET A 257 -3.58 3.13 -7.78
CA MET A 257 -3.79 1.71 -8.09
C MET A 257 -3.23 0.80 -7.00
N ILE A 258 -2.00 1.04 -6.55
CA ILE A 258 -1.37 0.23 -5.49
C ILE A 258 -2.17 0.33 -4.20
N THR A 259 -2.62 1.54 -3.82
CA THR A 259 -3.44 1.74 -2.61
C THR A 259 -4.79 1.05 -2.73
N THR A 260 -5.45 1.13 -3.89
CA THR A 260 -6.72 0.43 -4.16
C THR A 260 -6.56 -1.08 -4.05
N ILE A 261 -5.52 -1.63 -4.68
CA ILE A 261 -5.20 -3.06 -4.69
C ILE A 261 -4.89 -3.55 -3.28
N LEU A 262 -4.09 -2.80 -2.51
CA LEU A 262 -3.80 -3.07 -1.10
C LEU A 262 -5.08 -3.08 -0.26
N ASN A 263 -5.92 -2.05 -0.37
CA ASN A 263 -7.15 -1.94 0.41
C ASN A 263 -8.08 -3.14 0.18
N ARG A 264 -8.32 -3.49 -1.10
CA ARG A 264 -9.15 -4.65 -1.46
C ARG A 264 -8.59 -5.96 -0.96
N ALA A 265 -7.27 -6.15 -1.09
CA ALA A 265 -6.59 -7.35 -0.61
C ALA A 265 -6.78 -7.49 0.91
N LEU A 266 -6.51 -6.43 1.66
CA LEU A 266 -6.63 -6.43 3.12
C LEU A 266 -8.07 -6.64 3.61
N LEU A 267 -9.05 -5.99 2.99
CA LEU A 267 -10.46 -6.20 3.33
C LEU A 267 -10.93 -7.62 3.02
N ARG A 268 -10.54 -8.18 1.87
CA ARG A 268 -10.87 -9.56 1.51
C ARG A 268 -10.29 -10.55 2.51
N MET A 269 -9.03 -10.38 2.90
CA MET A 269 -8.40 -11.25 3.90
C MET A 269 -9.13 -11.17 5.22
N ARG A 270 -9.44 -9.95 5.69
CA ARG A 270 -10.15 -9.77 6.94
C ARG A 270 -11.53 -10.42 6.94
N ARG A 271 -12.23 -10.38 5.81
CA ARG A 271 -13.51 -11.08 5.64
C ARG A 271 -13.35 -12.59 5.80
N ILE A 272 -12.31 -13.17 5.20
CA ILE A 272 -12.07 -14.62 5.26
C ILE A 272 -11.64 -15.05 6.67
N GLU A 273 -10.78 -14.28 7.35
CA GLU A 273 -10.38 -14.51 8.75
C GLU A 273 -11.56 -14.57 9.72
N LEU A 274 -12.60 -13.75 9.47
CA LEU A 274 -13.80 -13.72 10.31
C LEU A 274 -14.81 -14.81 9.95
N ALA A 275 -14.82 -15.26 8.69
CA ALA A 275 -15.69 -16.34 8.23
C ALA A 275 -15.23 -17.73 8.70
N ASN A 276 -13.95 -17.90 9.03
CA ASN A 276 -13.37 -19.16 9.49
C ASN A 276 -12.85 -19.04 10.95
N PRO A 277 -13.74 -18.93 11.96
CA PRO A 277 -13.34 -18.76 13.36
C PRO A 277 -12.74 -20.03 14.00
N GLU A 278 -12.93 -21.22 13.41
CA GLU A 278 -12.49 -22.50 13.99
C GLU A 278 -10.96 -22.62 14.14
N GLU A 279 -10.19 -21.96 13.28
CA GLU A 279 -8.71 -22.00 13.31
C GLU A 279 -8.11 -21.16 14.46
N LYS A 280 -8.88 -20.24 15.08
CA LYS A 280 -8.44 -19.50 16.27
C LYS A 280 -8.61 -20.26 17.58
N ARG A 281 -9.33 -21.40 17.57
CA ARG A 281 -9.58 -22.21 18.78
C ARG A 281 -8.58 -23.33 19.02
N GLU A 282 -7.65 -23.60 18.11
CA GLU A 282 -6.52 -24.48 18.39
C GLU A 282 -5.32 -23.66 18.90
N PRO A 283 -5.10 -23.55 20.23
CA PRO A 283 -3.80 -23.14 20.72
C PRO A 283 -2.78 -24.17 20.22
N ALA A 284 -1.64 -23.69 19.75
CA ALA A 284 -0.48 -24.50 19.41
C ALA A 284 -0.01 -25.30 20.63
N GLY A 285 -0.64 -26.45 20.85
CA GLY A 285 -0.37 -27.39 21.91
C GLY A 285 -0.40 -28.77 21.28
N ARG A 286 0.78 -29.29 20.96
CA ARG A 286 0.98 -30.73 20.77
C ARG A 286 0.37 -31.42 21.98
N THR A 287 -0.77 -32.08 21.83
CA THR A 287 -1.21 -33.08 22.81
C THR A 287 -0.25 -34.26 22.70
N SER A 288 0.61 -34.38 23.72
CA SER A 288 1.45 -35.53 24.00
C SER A 288 0.59 -36.81 24.06
N PRO A 289 1.07 -38.00 23.62
CA PRO A 289 0.31 -39.25 23.66
C PRO A 289 0.03 -39.79 25.07
N TYR A 290 0.40 -39.05 26.12
CA TYR A 290 0.20 -39.42 27.52
C TYR A 290 -0.66 -38.39 28.23
N MET A 291 -1.97 -38.39 28.00
CA MET A 291 -2.92 -37.87 28.99
C MET A 291 -4.09 -38.84 29.13
N MET A 292 -4.19 -39.35 30.35
CA MET A 292 -5.23 -40.22 30.86
C MET A 292 -6.54 -39.44 30.98
N HIS A 293 -7.66 -40.13 30.77
CA HIS A 293 -9.04 -39.65 30.82
C HIS A 293 -9.32 -38.53 31.84
N ASP A 294 -9.92 -37.44 31.34
CA ASP A 294 -10.97 -36.70 32.04
C ASP A 294 -11.95 -36.14 31.00
N SER A 295 -13.20 -36.59 31.07
CA SER A 295 -14.29 -36.18 30.17
C SER A 295 -14.69 -34.73 30.42
N VAL A 296 -14.37 -33.84 29.50
CA VAL A 296 -14.86 -32.45 29.49
C VAL A 296 -16.25 -32.41 28.87
N VAL A 297 -17.25 -32.08 29.69
CA VAL A 297 -18.64 -31.84 29.28
C VAL A 297 -18.71 -30.50 28.53
N ILE A 298 -19.19 -30.52 27.28
CA ILE A 298 -19.43 -29.32 26.47
C ILE A 298 -20.76 -28.71 26.92
N VAL A 299 -20.71 -27.51 27.50
CA VAL A 299 -21.90 -26.70 27.82
C VAL A 299 -22.27 -25.89 26.59
N ASP A 300 -23.46 -26.15 26.05
CA ASP A 300 -24.05 -25.46 24.92
C ASP A 300 -24.43 -24.02 25.31
N MET A 301 -23.87 -23.03 24.62
CA MET A 301 -24.09 -21.60 24.88
C MET A 301 -25.29 -21.02 24.13
N ASP A 302 -25.99 -21.81 23.30
CA ASP A 302 -27.19 -21.37 22.58
C ASP A 302 -28.51 -21.64 23.34
N ALA A 303 -28.43 -22.06 24.61
CA ALA A 303 -29.61 -22.23 25.47
C ALA A 303 -30.19 -20.88 25.93
N PRO A 304 -31.51 -20.65 25.82
CA PRO A 304 -32.15 -19.39 26.22
C PRO A 304 -32.08 -19.17 27.75
N PRO A 305 -32.12 -17.90 28.22
CA PRO A 305 -31.74 -17.57 29.58
C PRO A 305 -32.88 -17.82 30.56
N GLU A 306 -32.89 -18.96 31.25
CA GLU A 306 -33.68 -19.13 32.47
C GLU A 306 -32.80 -19.12 33.73
N ARG A 307 -32.82 -17.95 34.37
CA ARG A 307 -32.84 -17.67 35.83
C ARG A 307 -32.33 -18.79 36.76
N SER A 308 -31.21 -18.51 37.45
CA SER A 308 -31.06 -18.60 38.94
C SER A 308 -29.67 -19.07 39.41
N ASN A 309 -28.95 -18.15 40.08
CA ASN A 309 -28.12 -18.36 41.27
C ASN A 309 -27.10 -19.51 41.31
N ARG A 310 -25.96 -19.37 40.63
CA ARG A 310 -24.77 -20.22 40.90
C ARG A 310 -23.45 -19.46 40.98
N TRP A 311 -23.50 -18.18 41.39
CA TRP A 311 -22.33 -17.30 41.56
C TRP A 311 -21.89 -17.14 43.02
N LEU A 312 -22.33 -17.99 43.93
CA LEU A 312 -21.87 -17.99 45.31
C LEU A 312 -21.34 -19.36 45.68
N GLU A 313 -20.10 -19.33 46.18
CA GLU A 313 -19.32 -20.38 46.83
C GLU A 313 -18.29 -21.13 45.96
N LEU A 314 -17.13 -21.37 46.60
CA LEU A 314 -15.83 -21.85 46.12
C LEU A 314 -14.86 -20.71 45.74
N ASN A 315 -13.89 -20.29 46.55
CA ASN A 315 -13.36 -20.85 47.79
C ASN A 315 -12.55 -19.78 48.53
N LYS A 316 -12.98 -19.43 49.75
CA LYS A 316 -12.06 -19.10 50.84
C LYS A 316 -11.40 -20.42 51.22
N PHE A 317 -10.09 -20.57 51.06
CA PHE A 317 -9.26 -21.42 51.93
C PHE A 317 -7.78 -21.12 51.68
N SER A 318 -7.24 -20.22 52.51
CA SER A 318 -5.89 -20.30 53.05
C SER A 318 -6.04 -20.10 54.56
N PRO A 319 -5.36 -20.90 55.38
CA PRO A 319 -4.22 -20.32 56.10
C PRO A 319 -3.02 -21.28 56.18
N GLY A 320 -1.83 -20.68 56.31
CA GLY A 320 -0.56 -21.39 56.49
C GLY A 320 -0.29 -21.84 57.93
N SER A 321 0.71 -22.74 58.02
CA SER A 321 1.81 -22.93 59.01
C SER A 321 1.52 -22.77 60.52
N PRO A 322 2.19 -23.51 61.43
CA PRO A 322 3.58 -23.99 61.36
C PRO A 322 3.78 -25.44 60.91
#